data_AF-A0A9D1LXU0-F1
#
_entry.id   AF-A0A9D1LXU0-F1
#
_cell.length_a   1.000
_cell.length_b   1.000
_cell.length_c   1.000
_cell.angle_alpha   90.00
_cell.angle_beta   90.00
_cell.angle_gamma   90.00
#
_symmetry.space_group_name_H-M   'P 1'
#
loop_
_entity.id
_entity.type
_entity.pdbx_description
1 polymer ?
#
loop_
_entity_poly.entity_id
_entity_poly.type
_entity_poly.pdbx_seq_one_letter_code
_entity_poly.pdbx_strand_id
1 'polypeptide(L)'
;MDNKISVIITEEASEFSKEELLTLEQMNMLVDFCQKDGDELIRRILSDSPDVVIMDSLMTHTDSMGVLKAITKNQNIKQPLFVVFSSFHSSLIEREIMSAGASYYVLKPFKLQDLADNIQRLIKLNKDKSAMLPGGDNGIEVRVTEILHQIGVPAHIKGYHYLRDSIIISVEKPDIINAVTKQLYPTVAKKYETTSSRVERAIRHAIEVAWDRGDVDVLNSYFGYTIHNGRGKPTNSEFIAMISDKLRLQLKHAS
;
A
#
# COMPACT_ATOMS: atom_id res chain seq x y z
N MET A 1 -19.33 12.83 -20.90
CA MET A 1 -20.13 11.70 -20.40
C MET A 1 -19.56 11.37 -19.04
N ASP A 2 -20.23 11.81 -17.98
CA ASP A 2 -19.74 11.63 -16.61
C ASP A 2 -19.73 10.15 -16.26
N ASN A 3 -18.55 9.59 -16.05
CA ASN A 3 -18.37 8.17 -15.77
C ASN A 3 -18.92 7.89 -14.36
N LYS A 4 -20.10 7.26 -14.29
CA LYS A 4 -20.75 6.88 -13.02
C LYS A 4 -19.94 5.79 -12.33
N ILE A 5 -19.83 5.89 -11.00
CA ILE A 5 -19.09 4.95 -10.16
C ILE A 5 -20.02 3.78 -9.83
N SER A 6 -19.71 2.55 -10.24
CA SER A 6 -20.52 1.37 -9.86
C SER A 6 -20.16 0.88 -8.47
N VAL A 7 -21.16 0.70 -7.61
CA VAL A 7 -21.00 0.36 -6.19
C VAL A 7 -21.85 -0.87 -5.87
N ILE A 8 -21.26 -1.89 -5.27
CA ILE A 8 -21.99 -3.00 -4.65
C ILE A 8 -21.98 -2.82 -3.13
N ILE A 9 -23.14 -2.93 -2.49
CA ILE A 9 -23.28 -2.88 -1.03
C ILE A 9 -23.89 -4.18 -0.52
N THR A 10 -23.29 -4.84 0.46
CA THR A 10 -23.83 -6.08 1.06
C THR A 10 -24.92 -5.84 2.10
N GLU A 11 -25.61 -4.71 2.02
CA GLU A 11 -26.68 -4.37 2.94
C GLU A 11 -28.03 -4.52 2.24
N GLU A 12 -29.11 -4.61 3.01
CA GLU A 12 -30.43 -4.53 2.41
C GLU A 12 -30.73 -3.07 2.03
N ALA A 13 -31.38 -2.86 0.88
CA ALA A 13 -31.81 -1.52 0.47
C ALA A 13 -32.73 -0.85 1.50
N SER A 14 -33.47 -1.64 2.28
CA SER A 14 -34.32 -1.21 3.41
C SER A 14 -33.54 -0.61 4.58
N GLU A 15 -32.24 -0.88 4.71
CA GLU A 15 -31.39 -0.27 5.75
C GLU A 15 -31.04 1.20 5.43
N PHE A 16 -31.35 1.68 4.21
CA PHE A 16 -31.09 3.05 3.77
C PHE A 16 -32.37 3.85 3.64
N SER A 17 -32.33 5.08 4.14
CA SER A 17 -33.38 6.06 3.91
C SER A 17 -33.39 6.54 2.46
N LYS A 18 -34.53 7.10 2.01
CA LYS A 18 -34.63 7.71 0.68
C LYS A 18 -33.63 8.86 0.49
N GLU A 19 -33.37 9.63 1.54
CA GLU A 19 -32.41 10.74 1.50
C GLU A 19 -30.99 10.23 1.26
N GLU A 20 -30.61 9.15 1.93
CA GLU A 20 -29.31 8.48 1.77
C GLU A 20 -29.09 7.95 0.35
N LEU A 21 -30.10 7.31 -0.24
CA LEU A 21 -30.03 6.84 -1.63
C LEU A 21 -29.89 8.01 -2.61
N LEU A 22 -30.65 9.09 -2.40
CA LEU A 22 -30.54 10.32 -3.21
C LEU A 22 -29.15 10.96 -3.09
N THR A 23 -28.54 10.97 -1.90
CA THR A 23 -27.18 11.44 -1.69
C THR A 23 -26.18 10.63 -2.53
N LEU A 24 -26.27 9.29 -2.52
CA LEU A 24 -25.37 8.45 -3.32
C LEU A 24 -25.54 8.73 -4.83
N GLU A 25 -26.77 8.89 -5.30
CA GLU A 25 -27.06 9.25 -6.70
C GLU A 25 -26.48 10.63 -7.07
N GLN A 26 -26.67 11.66 -6.21
CA GLN A 26 -26.10 13.00 -6.41
C GLN A 26 -24.57 12.97 -6.46
N MET A 27 -23.95 12.01 -5.78
CA MET A 27 -22.50 11.78 -5.81
C MET A 27 -22.05 10.89 -6.98
N ASN A 28 -22.93 10.67 -7.96
CA ASN A 28 -22.68 9.94 -9.20
C ASN A 28 -22.33 8.46 -8.98
N MET A 29 -22.86 7.85 -7.91
CA MET A 29 -22.71 6.43 -7.60
C MET A 29 -23.97 5.65 -8.04
N LEU A 30 -23.77 4.57 -8.79
CA LEU A 30 -24.79 3.59 -9.13
C LEU A 30 -24.67 2.43 -8.16
N VAL A 31 -25.65 2.32 -7.27
CA VAL A 31 -25.63 1.36 -6.17
C VAL A 31 -26.45 0.14 -6.55
N ASP A 32 -25.87 -1.03 -6.36
CA ASP A 32 -26.55 -2.31 -6.41
C ASP A 32 -26.38 -3.03 -5.07
N PHE A 33 -27.43 -3.71 -4.63
CA PHE A 33 -27.47 -4.37 -3.33
C PHE A 33 -27.24 -5.86 -3.48
N CYS A 34 -26.47 -6.42 -2.56
CA CYS A 34 -26.14 -7.82 -2.47
C CYS A 34 -26.46 -8.32 -1.07
N GLN A 35 -26.80 -9.59 -0.93
CA GLN A 35 -27.00 -10.19 0.39
C GLN A 35 -25.67 -10.24 1.16
N LYS A 36 -25.75 -10.39 2.50
CA LYS A 36 -24.60 -10.61 3.41
C LYS A 36 -24.03 -12.02 3.26
N ASP A 37 -23.60 -12.34 2.05
CA ASP A 37 -23.07 -13.64 1.63
C ASP A 37 -21.81 -13.40 0.79
N GLY A 38 -20.65 -13.84 1.31
CA GLY A 38 -19.37 -13.58 0.64
C GLY A 38 -19.18 -14.38 -0.65
N ASP A 39 -19.80 -15.55 -0.78
CA ASP A 39 -19.68 -16.36 -1.99
C ASP A 39 -20.46 -15.72 -3.14
N GLU A 40 -21.65 -15.20 -2.85
CA GLU A 40 -22.42 -14.40 -3.82
C GLU A 40 -21.71 -13.09 -4.16
N LEU A 41 -21.15 -12.40 -3.16
CA LEU A 41 -20.41 -11.16 -3.40
C LEU A 41 -19.20 -11.40 -4.33
N ILE A 42 -18.44 -12.48 -4.13
CA ILE A 42 -17.32 -12.85 -5.01
C ILE A 42 -17.82 -13.05 -6.44
N ARG A 43 -18.94 -13.77 -6.64
CA ARG A 43 -19.53 -13.97 -7.97
C ARG A 43 -19.89 -12.64 -8.63
N ARG A 44 -20.59 -11.77 -7.91
CA ARG A 44 -21.01 -10.43 -8.37
C ARG A 44 -19.82 -9.54 -8.73
N ILE A 45 -18.75 -9.55 -7.93
CA ILE A 45 -17.53 -8.79 -8.23
C ILE A 45 -16.91 -9.25 -9.56
N LEU A 46 -16.83 -10.57 -9.77
CA LEU A 46 -16.25 -11.14 -10.99
C LEU A 46 -17.10 -10.88 -12.24
N SER A 47 -18.43 -10.88 -12.11
CA SER A 47 -19.34 -10.63 -13.24
C SER A 47 -19.50 -9.13 -13.56
N ASP A 48 -19.71 -8.32 -12.53
CA ASP A 48 -20.19 -6.94 -12.68
C ASP A 48 -19.03 -5.94 -12.71
N SER A 49 -17.82 -6.36 -12.30
CA SER A 49 -16.59 -5.55 -12.27
C SER A 49 -16.79 -4.16 -11.64
N PRO A 50 -17.32 -4.08 -10.40
CA PRO A 50 -17.67 -2.81 -9.76
C PRO A 50 -16.44 -1.91 -9.54
N ASP A 51 -16.65 -0.60 -9.42
CA ASP A 51 -15.62 0.35 -8.98
C ASP A 51 -15.38 0.28 -7.47
N VAL A 52 -16.44 0.05 -6.70
CA VAL A 52 -16.43 0.04 -5.23
C VAL A 52 -17.24 -1.14 -4.71
N VAL A 53 -16.70 -1.82 -3.71
CA VAL A 53 -17.41 -2.83 -2.92
C VAL A 53 -17.44 -2.35 -1.49
N ILE A 54 -18.65 -2.26 -0.95
CA ILE A 54 -18.90 -1.88 0.42
C ILE A 54 -19.55 -3.09 1.12
N MET A 55 -18.82 -3.72 2.05
CA MET A 55 -19.27 -4.97 2.65
C MET A 55 -19.24 -4.96 4.17
N ASP A 56 -20.11 -5.73 4.80
CA ASP A 56 -20.04 -5.98 6.23
C ASP A 56 -18.85 -6.90 6.55
N SER A 57 -18.22 -6.68 7.70
CA SER A 57 -17.13 -7.48 8.21
C SER A 57 -17.57 -8.94 8.39
N LEU A 58 -18.81 -9.13 8.88
CA LEU A 58 -19.41 -10.44 9.13
C LEU A 58 -20.46 -10.75 8.07
N MET A 59 -20.24 -11.85 7.35
CA MET A 59 -21.15 -12.37 6.33
C MET A 59 -21.27 -13.89 6.45
N THR A 60 -22.31 -14.45 5.84
CA THR A 60 -22.49 -15.90 5.75
C THR A 60 -21.59 -16.50 4.66
N HIS A 61 -21.28 -17.80 4.81
CA HIS A 61 -20.35 -18.58 3.99
C HIS A 61 -18.91 -18.07 4.02
N THR A 62 -18.64 -16.95 3.35
CA THR A 62 -17.34 -16.30 3.31
C THR A 62 -17.46 -14.90 3.92
N ASP A 63 -16.58 -14.56 4.87
CA ASP A 63 -16.55 -13.24 5.50
C ASP A 63 -15.74 -12.22 4.68
N SER A 64 -15.70 -10.96 5.14
CA SER A 64 -14.97 -9.89 4.44
C SER A 64 -13.49 -10.22 4.19
N MET A 65 -12.83 -10.91 5.12
CA MET A 65 -11.44 -11.33 5.00
C MET A 65 -11.25 -12.37 3.91
N GLY A 66 -12.17 -13.34 3.82
CA GLY A 66 -12.18 -14.33 2.75
C GLY A 66 -12.40 -13.70 1.38
N VAL A 67 -13.37 -12.78 1.27
CA VAL A 67 -13.64 -12.03 0.02
C VAL A 67 -12.40 -11.24 -0.41
N LEU A 68 -11.80 -10.47 0.49
CA LEU A 68 -10.58 -9.69 0.22
C LEU A 68 -9.46 -10.60 -0.28
N LYS A 69 -9.19 -11.72 0.39
CA LYS A 69 -8.11 -12.65 -0.02
C LYS A 69 -8.37 -13.31 -1.39
N ALA A 70 -9.63 -13.58 -1.71
CA ALA A 70 -10.02 -14.20 -2.98
C ALA A 70 -9.85 -13.23 -4.15
N ILE A 71 -10.28 -11.97 -3.98
CA ILE A 71 -10.30 -10.98 -5.06
C ILE A 71 -8.95 -10.27 -5.23
N THR A 72 -8.31 -9.85 -4.14
CA THR A 72 -7.09 -9.01 -4.22
C THR A 72 -5.88 -9.73 -4.81
N LYS A 73 -5.87 -11.07 -4.78
CA LYS A 73 -4.82 -11.89 -5.41
C LYS A 73 -5.02 -12.10 -6.90
N ASN A 74 -6.22 -11.81 -7.43
CA ASN A 74 -6.54 -12.06 -8.83
C ASN A 74 -6.16 -10.86 -9.71
N GLN A 75 -4.97 -10.93 -10.33
CA GLN A 75 -4.46 -9.86 -11.19
C GLN A 75 -5.19 -9.73 -12.54
N ASN A 76 -6.04 -10.71 -12.90
CA ASN A 76 -6.75 -10.73 -14.18
C ASN A 76 -8.08 -9.96 -14.15
N ILE A 77 -8.45 -9.36 -13.02
CA ILE A 77 -9.67 -8.57 -12.89
C ILE A 77 -9.34 -7.14 -12.46
N LYS A 78 -10.24 -6.22 -12.81
CA LYS A 78 -10.23 -4.86 -12.27
C LYS A 78 -10.47 -4.93 -10.76
N GLN A 79 -9.53 -4.40 -9.98
CA GLN A 79 -9.63 -4.39 -8.52
C GLN A 79 -10.56 -3.27 -8.06
N PRO A 80 -11.68 -3.59 -7.37
CA PRO A 80 -12.54 -2.57 -6.80
C PRO A 80 -11.88 -1.93 -5.58
N LEU A 81 -12.34 -0.73 -5.22
CA LEU A 81 -12.07 -0.15 -3.91
C LEU A 81 -12.91 -0.89 -2.87
N PHE A 82 -12.25 -1.51 -1.89
CA PHE A 82 -12.95 -2.19 -0.79
C PHE A 82 -13.14 -1.29 0.42
N VAL A 83 -14.39 -1.09 0.84
CA VAL A 83 -14.77 -0.51 2.12
C VAL A 83 -15.38 -1.61 2.98
N VAL A 84 -14.92 -1.73 4.21
CA VAL A 84 -15.48 -2.69 5.18
C VAL A 84 -16.14 -1.96 6.33
N PHE A 85 -17.40 -2.29 6.59
CA PHE A 85 -18.13 -1.85 7.78
C PHE A 85 -18.03 -2.88 8.89
N SER A 86 -18.02 -2.44 10.14
CA SER A 86 -18.14 -3.34 11.28
C SER A 86 -19.03 -2.75 12.38
N SER A 87 -19.81 -3.60 13.02
CA SER A 87 -20.63 -3.24 14.19
C SER A 87 -19.85 -3.29 15.50
N PHE A 88 -18.59 -3.72 15.49
CA PHE A 88 -17.77 -3.84 16.69
C PHE A 88 -16.33 -3.38 16.42
N HIS A 89 -15.74 -2.73 17.42
CA HIS A 89 -14.38 -2.22 17.35
C HIS A 89 -13.38 -3.24 17.88
N SER A 90 -12.42 -3.63 17.04
CA SER A 90 -11.25 -4.42 17.41
C SER A 90 -10.08 -3.99 16.54
N SER A 91 -9.06 -3.42 17.16
CA SER A 91 -7.86 -2.94 16.45
C SER A 91 -7.09 -4.06 15.75
N LEU A 92 -7.18 -5.29 16.28
CA LEU A 92 -6.63 -6.49 15.64
C LEU A 92 -7.34 -6.74 14.30
N ILE A 93 -8.68 -6.77 14.32
CA ILE A 93 -9.51 -7.09 13.16
C ILE A 93 -9.42 -5.98 12.11
N GLU A 94 -9.44 -4.72 12.52
CA GLU A 94 -9.20 -3.58 11.63
C GLU A 94 -7.85 -3.73 10.92
N ARG A 95 -6.77 -4.01 11.67
CA ARG A 95 -5.43 -4.19 11.09
C ARG A 95 -5.39 -5.35 10.10
N GLU A 96 -6.02 -6.47 10.42
CA GLU A 96 -6.08 -7.64 9.53
C GLU A 96 -6.86 -7.34 8.24
N ILE A 97 -8.01 -6.67 8.34
CA ILE A 97 -8.83 -6.25 7.19
C ILE A 97 -8.08 -5.28 6.29
N MET A 98 -7.44 -4.27 6.88
CA MET A 98 -6.61 -3.32 6.12
C MET A 98 -5.42 -4.03 5.45
N SER A 99 -4.77 -4.97 6.15
CA SER A 99 -3.65 -5.75 5.60
C SER A 99 -4.09 -6.73 4.50
N ALA A 100 -5.34 -7.17 4.51
CA ALA A 100 -5.93 -8.04 3.49
C ALA A 100 -6.31 -7.29 2.20
N GLY A 101 -6.18 -5.95 2.17
CA GLY A 101 -6.40 -5.13 0.98
C GLY A 101 -7.63 -4.23 1.03
N ALA A 102 -8.29 -4.08 2.19
CA ALA A 102 -9.31 -3.06 2.35
C ALA A 102 -8.71 -1.66 2.19
N SER A 103 -9.42 -0.79 1.47
CA SER A 103 -9.03 0.61 1.29
C SER A 103 -9.53 1.50 2.43
N TYR A 104 -10.60 1.09 3.10
CA TYR A 104 -11.16 1.80 4.25
C TYR A 104 -11.91 0.86 5.17
N TYR A 105 -11.80 1.11 6.47
CA TYR A 105 -12.54 0.43 7.52
C TYR A 105 -13.33 1.47 8.32
N VAL A 106 -14.60 1.20 8.60
CA VAL A 106 -15.48 2.14 9.29
C VAL A 106 -16.45 1.40 10.22
N LEU A 107 -16.71 2.00 11.38
CA LEU A 107 -17.62 1.45 12.37
C LEU A 107 -19.05 1.97 12.17
N LYS A 108 -20.03 1.11 12.43
CA LYS A 108 -21.43 1.51 12.58
C LYS A 108 -21.68 2.07 14.00
N PRO A 109 -22.52 3.11 14.16
CA PRO A 109 -23.17 3.89 13.09
C PRO A 109 -22.20 4.91 12.46
N PHE A 110 -22.35 5.17 11.16
CA PHE A 110 -21.60 6.18 10.42
C PHE A 110 -22.55 7.10 9.65
N LYS A 111 -22.07 8.27 9.24
CA LYS A 111 -22.81 9.13 8.32
C LYS A 111 -22.49 8.74 6.90
N LEU A 112 -23.51 8.45 6.09
CA LEU A 112 -23.31 8.03 4.70
C LEU A 112 -22.60 9.11 3.86
N GLN A 113 -22.88 10.39 4.12
CA GLN A 113 -22.21 11.52 3.47
C GLN A 113 -20.69 11.47 3.69
N ASP A 114 -20.24 11.31 4.94
CA ASP A 114 -18.81 11.26 5.29
C ASP A 114 -18.13 10.05 4.63
N LEU A 115 -18.84 8.93 4.54
CA LEU A 115 -18.34 7.75 3.85
C LEU A 115 -18.20 8.00 2.35
N ALA A 116 -19.23 8.56 1.72
CA ALA A 116 -19.26 8.84 0.30
C ALA A 116 -18.16 9.83 -0.11
N ASP A 117 -17.93 10.87 0.71
CA ASP A 117 -16.84 11.83 0.51
C ASP A 117 -15.47 11.14 0.58
N ASN A 118 -15.29 10.21 1.53
CA ASN A 118 -14.07 9.40 1.62
C ASN A 118 -13.89 8.48 0.41
N ILE A 119 -14.96 7.83 -0.07
CA ILE A 119 -14.92 6.99 -1.27
C ILE A 119 -14.48 7.82 -2.48
N GLN A 120 -15.09 8.99 -2.71
CA GLN A 120 -14.70 9.86 -3.81
C GLN A 120 -13.23 10.31 -3.70
N ARG A 121 -12.78 10.67 -2.50
CA ARG A 121 -11.37 11.03 -2.24
C ARG A 121 -10.43 9.88 -2.58
N LEU A 122 -10.75 8.67 -2.13
CA LEU A 122 -9.93 7.48 -2.39
C LEU A 122 -9.94 7.07 -3.87
N ILE A 123 -11.07 7.19 -4.57
CA ILE A 123 -11.15 6.98 -6.03
C ILE A 123 -10.30 8.00 -6.76
N LYS A 124 -10.31 9.27 -6.37
CA LYS A 124 -9.42 10.29 -6.96
C LYS A 124 -7.95 9.92 -6.74
N LEU A 125 -7.58 9.55 -5.51
CA LEU A 125 -6.22 9.08 -5.22
C LEU A 125 -5.83 7.82 -6.02
N ASN A 126 -6.76 6.88 -6.21
CA ASN A 126 -6.53 5.69 -7.04
C ASN A 126 -6.51 5.99 -8.54
N LYS A 127 -7.29 6.96 -9.02
CA LYS A 127 -7.21 7.48 -10.39
C LYS A 127 -5.93 8.27 -10.61
N ASP A 128 -5.44 9.00 -9.63
CA ASP A 128 -4.12 9.63 -9.69
C ASP A 128 -3.03 8.54 -9.67
N LYS A 129 -3.20 7.47 -8.89
CA LYS A 129 -2.33 6.27 -8.96
C LYS A 129 -2.47 5.47 -10.27
N SER A 130 -3.62 5.51 -10.95
CA SER A 130 -3.92 4.71 -12.16
C SER A 130 -3.76 5.50 -13.47
N ALA A 131 -3.86 6.83 -13.45
CA ALA A 131 -3.33 7.73 -14.46
C ALA A 131 -1.79 7.78 -14.38
N MET A 132 -1.24 7.31 -13.26
CA MET A 132 0.16 7.00 -13.06
C MET A 132 0.42 5.49 -13.09
N LEU A 133 0.02 4.77 -14.15
CA LEU A 133 0.77 3.63 -14.74
C LEU A 133 0.03 3.14 -16.01
N PRO A 134 0.73 2.95 -17.14
CA PRO A 134 1.70 1.86 -17.22
C PRO A 134 3.08 2.32 -17.69
N GLY A 135 4.09 2.06 -16.85
CA GLY A 135 5.51 2.35 -17.11
C GLY A 135 6.00 3.68 -16.52
N GLY A 136 6.62 3.63 -15.35
CA GLY A 136 7.40 4.76 -14.80
C GLY A 136 7.48 4.79 -13.28
N ASP A 137 8.71 4.96 -12.75
CA ASP A 137 9.22 5.27 -11.40
C ASP A 137 8.37 5.12 -10.12
N ASN A 138 7.07 5.43 -10.12
CA ASN A 138 6.30 5.58 -8.88
C ASN A 138 5.94 4.26 -8.18
N GLY A 139 5.88 3.13 -8.90
CA GLY A 139 5.73 1.81 -8.28
C GLY A 139 6.94 1.41 -7.44
N ILE A 140 8.14 1.89 -7.83
CA ILE A 140 9.37 1.67 -7.09
C ILE A 140 9.36 2.54 -5.83
N GLU A 141 8.95 3.82 -5.93
CA GLU A 141 8.90 4.72 -4.77
C GLU A 141 8.01 4.20 -3.62
N VAL A 142 6.83 3.67 -3.96
CA VAL A 142 5.88 3.11 -2.97
C VAL A 142 6.48 1.88 -2.30
N ARG A 143 7.03 0.94 -3.08
CA ARG A 143 7.66 -0.28 -2.54
C ARG A 143 8.88 0.04 -1.68
N VAL A 144 9.70 1.00 -2.08
CA VAL A 144 10.84 1.46 -1.26
C VAL A 144 10.34 2.02 0.06
N THR A 145 9.29 2.83 0.03
CA THR A 145 8.68 3.41 1.24
C THR A 145 8.17 2.33 2.20
N GLU A 146 7.50 1.30 1.69
CA GLU A 146 7.01 0.16 2.48
C GLU A 146 8.15 -0.63 3.12
N ILE A 147 9.21 -0.94 2.36
CA ILE A 147 10.37 -1.68 2.86
C ILE A 147 11.08 -0.90 3.97
N LEU A 148 11.32 0.41 3.77
CA LEU A 148 11.99 1.23 4.78
C LEU A 148 11.16 1.35 6.07
N HIS A 149 9.83 1.40 5.95
CA HIS A 149 8.93 1.38 7.10
C HIS A 149 9.01 0.04 7.85
N GLN A 150 8.98 -1.09 7.15
CA GLN A 150 9.07 -2.43 7.74
C GLN A 150 10.42 -2.68 8.43
N ILE A 151 11.52 -2.19 7.86
CA ILE A 151 12.85 -2.27 8.47
C ILE A 151 12.96 -1.38 9.73
N GLY A 152 12.05 -0.43 9.92
CA GLY A 152 12.02 0.44 11.09
C GLY A 152 12.84 1.72 10.92
N VAL A 153 13.13 2.14 9.69
CA VAL A 153 13.82 3.42 9.43
C VAL A 153 12.84 4.57 9.73
N PRO A 154 13.14 5.48 10.67
CA PRO A 154 12.20 6.53 11.03
C PRO A 154 12.00 7.54 9.89
N ALA A 155 10.78 7.80 9.47
CA ALA A 155 10.50 8.70 8.34
C ALA A 155 10.88 10.18 8.59
N HIS A 156 11.03 10.58 9.85
CA HIS A 156 11.29 11.98 10.24
C HIS A 156 12.78 12.38 10.18
N ILE A 157 13.71 11.44 9.98
CA ILE A 157 15.14 11.75 9.91
C ILE A 157 15.60 11.94 8.47
N LYS A 158 16.53 12.87 8.23
CA LYS A 158 17.03 13.18 6.87
C LYS A 158 17.60 11.95 6.16
N GLY A 159 18.22 11.05 6.91
CA GLY A 159 18.78 9.81 6.38
C GLY A 159 17.74 8.91 5.70
N TYR A 160 16.48 8.94 6.14
CA TYR A 160 15.39 8.20 5.50
C TYR A 160 15.18 8.65 4.05
N HIS A 161 15.10 9.96 3.81
CA HIS A 161 14.90 10.52 2.47
C HIS A 161 16.10 10.26 1.57
N TYR A 162 17.31 10.41 2.09
CA TYR A 162 18.54 10.12 1.34
C TYR A 162 18.65 8.64 0.96
N LEU A 163 18.25 7.75 1.87
CA LEU A 163 18.26 6.31 1.65
C LEU A 163 17.21 5.89 0.61
N ARG A 164 15.98 6.43 0.71
CA ARG A 164 14.91 6.22 -0.29
C ARG A 164 15.39 6.56 -1.69
N ASP A 165 15.90 7.77 -1.90
CA ASP A 165 16.40 8.21 -3.20
C ASP A 165 17.59 7.38 -3.68
N SER A 166 18.50 7.03 -2.75
CA SER A 166 19.65 6.19 -3.09
C SER A 166 19.24 4.81 -3.60
N ILE A 167 18.21 4.21 -3.02
CA ILE A 167 17.67 2.91 -3.43
C ILE A 167 17.00 3.03 -4.80
N ILE A 168 16.15 4.05 -5.01
CA ILE A 168 15.48 4.28 -6.29
C ILE A 168 16.50 4.42 -7.43
N ILE A 169 17.49 5.29 -7.27
CA ILE A 169 18.57 5.50 -8.24
C ILE A 169 19.35 4.19 -8.50
N SER A 170 19.57 3.38 -7.47
CA SER A 170 20.30 2.12 -7.59
C SER A 170 19.47 1.02 -8.27
N VAL A 171 18.14 1.07 -8.18
CA VAL A 171 17.24 0.18 -8.95
C VAL A 171 17.30 0.52 -10.43
N GLU A 172 17.22 1.81 -10.78
CA GLU A 172 17.30 2.31 -12.16
C GLU A 172 18.69 2.09 -12.80
N LYS A 173 19.76 2.30 -12.03
CA LYS A 173 21.15 2.22 -12.49
C LYS A 173 21.96 1.27 -11.61
N PRO A 174 21.93 -0.05 -11.88
CA PRO A 174 22.59 -1.06 -11.05
C PRO A 174 24.08 -0.79 -10.80
N ASP A 175 24.79 -0.28 -11.80
CA ASP A 175 26.23 -0.06 -11.74
C ASP A 175 26.63 1.07 -10.76
N ILE A 176 25.69 1.93 -10.35
CA ILE A 176 25.98 3.06 -9.47
C ILE A 176 26.44 2.62 -8.07
N ILE A 177 26.08 1.40 -7.65
CA ILE A 177 26.53 0.77 -6.40
C ILE A 177 28.05 0.62 -6.37
N ASN A 178 28.70 0.43 -7.52
CA ASN A 178 30.15 0.33 -7.60
C ASN A 178 30.85 1.70 -7.47
N ALA A 179 30.09 2.80 -7.50
CA ALA A 179 30.60 4.17 -7.48
C ALA A 179 29.88 5.06 -6.45
N VAL A 180 29.52 4.51 -5.29
CA VAL A 180 28.69 5.20 -4.28
C VAL A 180 29.25 6.56 -3.84
N THR A 181 30.55 6.65 -3.56
CA THR A 181 31.19 7.89 -3.10
C THR A 181 31.42 8.91 -4.22
N LYS A 182 31.59 8.45 -5.46
CA LYS A 182 31.90 9.28 -6.64
C LYS A 182 30.68 9.71 -7.44
N GLN A 183 29.58 8.96 -7.35
CA GLN A 183 28.37 9.18 -8.14
C GLN A 183 27.11 9.24 -7.29
N LEU A 184 26.76 8.19 -6.55
CA LEU A 184 25.49 8.12 -5.81
C LEU A 184 25.34 9.25 -4.79
N TYR A 185 26.30 9.39 -3.87
CA TYR A 185 26.24 10.43 -2.84
C TYR A 185 26.31 11.85 -3.40
N PRO A 186 27.19 12.18 -4.38
CA PRO A 186 27.13 13.48 -5.06
C PRO A 186 25.77 13.77 -5.71
N THR A 187 25.12 12.78 -6.34
CA THR A 187 23.80 12.96 -6.96
C THR A 187 22.74 13.31 -5.91
N VAL A 188 22.67 12.54 -4.81
CA VAL A 188 21.73 12.81 -3.70
C VAL A 188 22.07 14.15 -3.02
N ALA A 189 23.34 14.44 -2.82
CA ALA A 189 23.80 15.68 -2.20
C ALA A 189 23.36 16.91 -3.00
N LYS A 190 23.46 16.84 -4.33
CA LYS A 190 22.97 17.88 -5.25
C LYS A 190 21.46 18.07 -5.13
N LYS A 191 20.69 16.98 -5.05
CA LYS A 191 19.22 17.02 -4.93
C LYS A 191 18.74 17.67 -3.63
N TYR A 192 19.47 17.48 -2.53
CA TYR A 192 19.11 17.99 -1.20
C TYR A 192 19.95 19.19 -0.74
N GLU A 193 20.65 19.85 -1.66
CA GLU A 193 21.49 21.02 -1.37
C GLU A 193 22.43 20.82 -0.16
N THR A 194 23.12 19.68 -0.14
CA THR A 194 23.98 19.24 0.96
C THR A 194 25.32 18.71 0.43
N THR A 195 26.14 18.10 1.29
CA THR A 195 27.43 17.51 0.90
C THR A 195 27.38 15.99 0.93
N SER A 196 28.16 15.33 0.07
CA SER A 196 28.24 13.86 0.01
C SER A 196 28.59 13.22 1.36
N SER A 197 29.43 13.88 2.17
CA SER A 197 29.75 13.43 3.54
C SER A 197 28.55 13.52 4.50
N ARG A 198 27.69 14.53 4.36
CA ARG A 198 26.45 14.64 5.15
C ARG A 198 25.43 13.59 4.73
N VAL A 199 25.33 13.29 3.44
CA VAL A 199 24.48 12.22 2.91
C VAL A 199 24.90 10.87 3.50
N GLU A 200 26.19 10.53 3.38
CA GLU A 200 26.75 9.28 3.90
C GLU A 200 26.50 9.12 5.40
N ARG A 201 26.83 10.14 6.21
CA ARG A 201 26.62 10.11 7.66
C ARG A 201 25.15 9.95 8.03
N ALA A 202 24.25 10.66 7.35
CA ALA A 202 22.83 10.59 7.64
C ALA A 202 22.23 9.22 7.26
N ILE A 203 22.64 8.64 6.13
CA ILE A 203 22.24 7.28 5.75
C ILE A 203 22.75 6.26 6.79
N ARG A 204 24.02 6.37 7.20
CA ARG A 204 24.59 5.49 8.23
C ARG A 204 23.79 5.54 9.52
N HIS A 205 23.48 6.75 9.99
CA HIS A 205 22.69 6.93 11.19
C HIS A 205 21.27 6.34 11.04
N ALA A 206 20.64 6.48 9.87
CA ALA A 206 19.32 5.91 9.63
C ALA A 206 19.32 4.37 9.66
N ILE A 207 20.33 3.74 9.06
CA ILE A 207 20.51 2.28 9.10
C ILE A 207 20.80 1.83 10.53
N GLU A 208 21.64 2.55 11.26
CA GLU A 208 21.96 2.24 12.65
C GLU A 208 20.72 2.27 13.55
N VAL A 209 19.92 3.33 13.46
CA VAL A 209 18.68 3.45 14.25
C VAL A 209 17.69 2.35 13.91
N ALA A 210 17.58 1.99 12.64
CA ALA A 210 16.71 0.90 12.20
C ALA A 210 17.23 -0.48 12.66
N TRP A 211 18.55 -0.69 12.64
CA TRP A 211 19.16 -1.95 13.05
C TRP A 211 19.07 -2.20 14.56
N ASP A 212 19.17 -1.15 15.37
CA ASP A 212 19.08 -1.26 16.84
C ASP A 212 17.64 -1.40 17.35
N ARG A 213 16.65 -0.98 16.56
CA ARG A 213 15.21 -0.98 16.93
C ARG A 213 14.36 -1.98 16.15
N GLY A 214 14.87 -2.47 15.03
CA GLY A 214 14.15 -3.28 14.07
C GLY A 214 13.91 -4.70 14.58
N ASP A 215 12.83 -5.30 14.09
CA ASP A 215 12.53 -6.70 14.34
C ASP A 215 13.56 -7.60 13.65
N VAL A 216 14.22 -8.46 14.43
CA VAL A 216 15.27 -9.38 13.97
C VAL A 216 14.76 -10.29 12.85
N ASP A 217 13.51 -10.74 12.93
CA ASP A 217 12.93 -11.64 11.93
C ASP A 217 12.66 -10.89 10.62
N VAL A 218 12.22 -9.63 10.71
CA VAL A 218 12.03 -8.76 9.54
C VAL A 218 13.39 -8.50 8.88
N LEU A 219 14.41 -8.09 9.64
CA LEU A 219 15.76 -7.88 9.13
C LEU A 219 16.31 -9.14 8.44
N ASN A 220 16.16 -10.31 9.07
CA ASN A 220 16.56 -11.60 8.49
C ASN A 220 15.83 -11.91 7.18
N SER A 221 14.57 -11.49 7.01
CA SER A 221 13.82 -11.68 5.76
C SER A 221 14.31 -10.79 4.59
N TYR A 222 14.95 -9.66 4.88
CA TYR A 222 15.53 -8.78 3.87
C TYR A 222 16.99 -9.10 3.59
N PHE A 223 17.74 -9.52 4.62
CA PHE A 223 19.18 -9.64 4.53
C PHE A 223 19.70 -11.10 4.65
N GLY A 224 18.81 -12.06 4.91
CA GLY A 224 19.08 -13.50 4.98
C GLY A 224 19.62 -14.00 6.33
N TYR A 225 19.45 -15.30 6.61
CA TYR A 225 19.95 -15.98 7.82
C TYR A 225 21.49 -15.95 7.97
N THR A 226 22.22 -15.58 6.91
CA THR A 226 23.68 -15.42 6.93
C THR A 226 24.15 -14.21 7.71
N ILE A 227 23.25 -13.31 8.14
CA ILE A 227 23.55 -12.26 9.12
C ILE A 227 23.25 -12.79 10.52
N HIS A 228 23.91 -13.89 10.88
CA HIS A 228 24.06 -14.23 12.29
C HIS A 228 24.84 -13.10 12.98
N ASN A 229 24.52 -12.87 14.26
CA ASN A 229 25.03 -11.88 15.22
C ASN A 229 26.57 -11.65 15.27
N GLY A 230 27.37 -12.29 14.42
CA GLY A 230 28.83 -12.16 14.33
C GLY A 230 29.38 -11.30 13.18
N ARG A 231 28.60 -10.88 12.18
CA ARG A 231 29.13 -10.11 11.02
C ARG A 231 28.91 -8.59 11.04
N GLY A 232 28.22 -8.07 12.06
CA GLY A 232 28.05 -6.62 12.28
C GLY A 232 27.00 -5.97 11.37
N LYS A 233 26.62 -4.73 11.71
CA LYS A 233 25.64 -3.90 10.98
C LYS A 233 26.07 -3.75 9.50
N PRO A 234 25.15 -3.82 8.51
CA PRO A 234 25.51 -3.68 7.11
C PRO A 234 26.08 -2.28 6.84
N THR A 235 27.02 -2.20 5.89
CA THR A 235 27.48 -0.91 5.39
C THR A 235 26.38 -0.22 4.59
N ASN A 236 26.47 1.11 4.44
CA ASN A 236 25.50 1.87 3.65
C ASN A 236 25.34 1.31 2.23
N SER A 237 26.45 0.94 1.59
CA SER A 237 26.44 0.40 0.22
C SER A 237 25.81 -0.99 0.15
N GLU A 238 26.11 -1.87 1.10
CA GLU A 238 25.49 -3.20 1.18
C GLU A 238 23.98 -3.08 1.39
N PHE A 239 23.54 -2.21 2.31
CA PHE A 239 22.12 -2.01 2.60
C PHE A 239 21.35 -1.55 1.35
N ILE A 240 21.87 -0.53 0.65
CA ILE A 240 21.23 0.00 -0.57
C ILE A 240 21.23 -1.08 -1.67
N ALA A 241 22.35 -1.79 -1.86
CA ALA A 241 22.47 -2.84 -2.86
C ALA A 241 21.43 -3.95 -2.64
N MET A 242 21.33 -4.47 -1.42
CA MET A 242 20.44 -5.59 -1.09
C MET A 242 18.96 -5.26 -1.30
N ILE A 243 18.53 -4.06 -0.89
CA ILE A 243 17.14 -3.63 -1.14
C ILE A 243 16.91 -3.41 -2.65
N SER A 244 17.86 -2.78 -3.35
CA SER A 244 17.74 -2.54 -4.80
C SER A 244 17.66 -3.85 -5.58
N ASP A 245 18.44 -4.88 -5.21
CA ASP A 245 18.41 -6.20 -5.84
C ASP A 245 17.08 -6.92 -5.61
N LYS A 246 16.57 -6.90 -4.37
CA LYS A 246 15.28 -7.50 -4.03
C LYS A 246 14.15 -6.88 -4.85
N LEU A 247 14.13 -5.55 -4.95
CA LEU A 247 13.15 -4.82 -5.77
C LEU A 247 13.26 -5.17 -7.25
N ARG A 248 14.48 -5.25 -7.80
CA ARG A 248 14.72 -5.67 -9.19
C ARG A 248 14.20 -7.08 -9.46
N LEU A 249 14.45 -8.03 -8.57
CA LEU A 249 13.95 -9.41 -8.71
C LEU A 249 12.42 -9.45 -8.70
N GLN A 250 11.78 -8.72 -7.79
CA GLN A 250 10.32 -8.63 -7.75
C GLN A 250 9.72 -8.02 -9.02
N LEU A 251 10.41 -7.06 -9.65
CA LEU A 251 9.97 -6.48 -10.93
C LEU A 251 10.11 -7.48 -12.09
N LYS A 252 11.19 -8.27 -12.11
CA LYS A 252 11.40 -9.34 -13.12
C LYS A 252 10.38 -10.48 -13.02
N HIS A 253 9.88 -10.78 -11.83
CA HIS A 253 8.85 -11.81 -11.62
C HIS A 253 7.42 -11.30 -11.84
N ALA A 254 7.22 -9.98 -11.94
CA ALA A 254 5.92 -9.36 -12.18
C ALA A 254 5.71 -8.94 -13.66
N SER A 255 6.72 -9.18 -14.51
CA SER A 255 6.69 -8.97 -15.96
C SER A 255 6.64 -10.32 -16.68
#